data_AF-A0AAU0UMS9-F1
#
_entry.id   AF-A0AAU0UMS9-F1
#
_cell.length_a   1.000
_cell.length_b   1.000
_cell.length_c   1.000
_cell.angle_alpha   90.00
_cell.angle_beta   90.00
_cell.angle_gamma   90.00
#
_symmetry.space_group_name_H-M   'P 1'
#
loop_
_entity.id
_entity.type
_entity.pdbx_description
1 polymer ?
#
loop_
_entity_poly.entity_id
_entity_poly.type
_entity_poly.pdbx_seq_one_letter_code
_entity_poly.pdbx_strand_id
1 'polypeptide(L)'
;MRDKNAIVSLTMENGKIFLVVKLSMIGYLTGLLAFFLWVGRPFYFSGVGMQITHSMTLLLILVFALNKLMSNNLELCRLPSPILIHVIWLFASIVLILTAGFLSMSNAVNIVEALKFQVSYLMGLAILLVFLGASFSYDWIRFLLRVTVTGAVLSVIFAFAGFLFAPLGEVTLNQFNRAQGFLLHPNQFGMMLAALFPAACAHLSLDFRKIKQWIVTLLLAGGLVISGSKTNLLIAGVLGPATLLIMNTFKHKYSQRMWSLLGTLIAVSCIGAAAFFLLLELVPETFRNLQLVLANPEEYRTLIIRQEIWHEALTLVKGYPNFGIGAGNTETHLGINHAHNVFIEYYLTLGRFGLFAFTSFLESILFLSYYVLKTSRKLSLDQQATAVGLVFGILSYIFSNQLSDSFGGTTLPLLWVLLGLLMAQGTQLFMKSSLD
;
A
#
# COMPACT_ATOMS: atom_id res chain seq x y z
N MET A 1 -1.30 26.78 -38.18
CA MET A 1 -1.09 27.15 -36.75
C MET A 1 -1.45 25.95 -35.90
N ARG A 2 -0.49 25.33 -35.19
CA ARG A 2 -0.80 24.25 -34.23
C ARG A 2 -1.35 24.90 -32.96
N ASP A 3 -2.63 24.73 -32.72
CA ASP A 3 -3.25 25.12 -31.46
C ASP A 3 -2.62 24.30 -30.33
N LYS A 4 -1.80 24.95 -29.50
CA LYS A 4 -1.08 24.29 -28.40
C LYS A 4 -2.02 23.81 -27.30
N ASN A 5 -3.33 24.11 -27.36
CA ASN A 5 -4.30 23.77 -26.33
C ASN A 5 -5.35 22.73 -26.74
N ALA A 6 -5.35 22.26 -27.99
CA ALA A 6 -6.28 21.19 -28.39
C ALA A 6 -6.02 19.90 -27.58
N ILE A 7 -7.08 19.38 -26.94
CA ILE A 7 -7.11 18.16 -26.11
C ILE A 7 -7.06 16.90 -27.00
N VAL A 8 -7.59 17.04 -28.22
CA VAL A 8 -7.58 16.04 -29.28
C VAL A 8 -7.10 16.76 -30.54
N SER A 9 -6.02 16.28 -31.15
CA SER A 9 -5.55 16.78 -32.44
C SER A 9 -5.49 15.65 -33.44
N LEU A 10 -6.02 15.86 -34.64
CA LEU A 10 -5.84 14.94 -35.75
C LEU A 10 -4.51 15.30 -36.45
N THR A 11 -3.59 14.36 -36.54
CA THR A 11 -2.36 14.52 -37.32
C THR A 11 -2.37 13.54 -38.47
N MET A 12 -2.13 14.02 -39.70
CA MET A 12 -1.93 13.13 -40.84
C MET A 12 -0.43 12.84 -41.01
N GLU A 13 -0.10 11.55 -41.09
CA GLU A 13 1.24 11.07 -41.43
C GLU A 13 1.09 9.96 -42.49
N ASN A 14 1.75 10.11 -43.64
CA ASN A 14 1.69 9.15 -44.76
C ASN A 14 0.25 8.80 -45.24
N GLY A 15 -0.64 9.79 -45.31
CA GLY A 15 -2.03 9.60 -45.75
C GLY A 15 -2.93 8.87 -44.76
N LYS A 16 -2.45 8.57 -43.55
CA LYS A 16 -3.24 8.02 -42.45
C LYS A 16 -3.56 9.12 -41.44
N ILE A 17 -4.81 9.19 -41.02
CA ILE A 17 -5.27 10.12 -39.98
C ILE A 17 -5.01 9.46 -38.61
N PHE A 18 -4.17 10.08 -37.79
CA PHE A 18 -3.93 9.68 -36.41
C PHE A 18 -4.67 10.61 -35.46
N LEU A 19 -5.45 10.03 -34.55
CA LEU A 19 -6.03 10.75 -33.43
C LEU A 19 -4.98 10.85 -32.33
N VAL A 20 -4.38 12.01 -32.16
CA VAL A 20 -3.47 12.30 -31.05
C VAL A 20 -4.30 12.86 -29.90
N VAL A 21 -4.71 11.98 -28.99
CA VAL A 21 -5.27 12.36 -27.70
C VAL A 21 -4.10 12.78 -26.81
N LYS A 22 -4.07 14.02 -26.34
CA LYS A 22 -3.04 14.44 -25.39
C LYS A 22 -3.15 13.59 -24.12
N LEU A 23 -2.01 13.07 -23.67
CA LEU A 23 -1.78 12.33 -22.42
C LEU A 23 -2.46 12.94 -21.16
N SER A 24 -2.90 14.20 -21.21
CA SER A 24 -3.63 14.86 -20.13
C SER A 24 -4.94 14.16 -19.77
N MET A 25 -5.75 13.69 -20.73
CA MET A 25 -7.05 13.09 -20.41
C MET A 25 -6.88 11.72 -19.71
N ILE A 26 -5.92 10.91 -20.16
CA ILE A 26 -5.55 9.64 -19.52
C ILE A 26 -4.96 9.89 -18.14
N GLY A 27 -4.13 10.93 -17.98
CA GLY A 27 -3.61 11.36 -16.68
C GLY A 27 -4.74 11.73 -15.70
N TYR A 28 -5.73 12.51 -16.13
CA TYR A 28 -6.88 12.88 -15.29
C TYR A 28 -7.76 11.67 -14.94
N LEU A 29 -8.04 10.79 -15.90
CA LEU A 29 -8.80 9.57 -15.66
C LEU A 29 -8.06 8.62 -14.71
N THR A 30 -6.75 8.46 -14.89
CA THR A 30 -5.89 7.69 -13.98
C THR A 30 -5.87 8.30 -12.58
N GLY A 31 -5.81 9.63 -12.48
CA GLY A 31 -5.92 10.38 -11.23
C GLY A 31 -7.22 10.12 -10.50
N LEU A 32 -8.34 10.19 -11.23
CA LEU A 32 -9.68 9.93 -10.71
C LEU A 32 -9.85 8.48 -10.26
N LEU A 33 -9.42 7.51 -11.08
CA LEU A 33 -9.49 6.08 -10.74
C LEU A 33 -8.62 5.74 -9.54
N ALA A 34 -7.45 6.34 -9.44
CA ALA A 34 -6.58 6.17 -8.30
C ALA A 34 -7.13 6.84 -7.03
N PHE A 35 -8.03 7.83 -7.11
CA PHE A 35 -8.81 8.31 -5.95
C PHE A 35 -9.84 7.26 -5.48
N PHE A 36 -10.37 6.45 -6.39
CA PHE A 36 -11.29 5.38 -5.99
C PHE A 36 -10.60 4.14 -5.39
N LEU A 37 -9.27 4.00 -5.52
CA LEU A 37 -8.48 3.04 -4.72
C LEU A 37 -8.62 3.29 -3.21
N TRP A 38 -9.11 4.47 -2.81
CA TRP A 38 -9.26 4.88 -1.42
C TRP A 38 -10.64 4.52 -0.84
N VAL A 39 -11.56 3.99 -1.66
CA VAL A 39 -12.93 3.68 -1.25
C VAL A 39 -13.08 2.16 -1.03
N GLY A 40 -12.76 1.72 0.19
CA GLY A 40 -12.84 0.31 0.64
C GLY A 40 -14.26 -0.18 0.97
N ARG A 41 -15.30 0.57 0.59
CA ARG A 41 -16.68 0.20 0.90
C ARG A 41 -17.12 -1.00 0.04
N PRO A 42 -17.77 -2.01 0.62
CA PRO A 42 -18.35 -3.10 -0.13
C PRO A 42 -19.54 -2.60 -0.94
N PHE A 43 -19.69 -3.12 -2.15
CA PHE A 43 -20.91 -3.07 -2.93
C PHE A 43 -21.27 -4.51 -3.31
N TYR A 44 -22.56 -4.83 -3.24
CA TYR A 44 -23.03 -6.17 -3.54
C TYR A 44 -23.51 -6.21 -4.98
N PHE A 45 -22.91 -7.07 -5.80
CA PHE A 45 -23.40 -7.37 -7.15
C PHE A 45 -23.88 -8.82 -7.17
N SER A 46 -25.18 -9.03 -7.37
CA SER A 46 -25.80 -10.36 -7.43
C SER A 46 -25.49 -11.26 -6.21
N GLY A 47 -25.50 -10.67 -5.01
CA GLY A 47 -25.20 -11.39 -3.75
C GLY A 47 -23.70 -11.59 -3.47
N VAL A 48 -22.81 -11.27 -4.42
CA VAL A 48 -21.37 -11.28 -4.21
C VAL A 48 -20.93 -9.91 -3.71
N GLY A 49 -20.51 -9.84 -2.45
CA GLY A 49 -19.87 -8.65 -1.90
C GLY A 49 -18.52 -8.41 -2.58
N MET A 50 -18.47 -7.45 -3.51
CA MET A 50 -17.23 -6.90 -4.05
C MET A 50 -16.92 -5.58 -3.34
N GLN A 51 -15.70 -5.07 -3.45
CA GLN A 51 -15.35 -3.77 -2.87
C GLN A 51 -15.16 -2.77 -4.00
N ILE A 52 -15.56 -1.51 -3.77
CA ILE A 52 -15.42 -0.45 -4.79
C ILE A 52 -13.96 -0.36 -5.26
N THR A 53 -13.00 -0.55 -4.35
CA THR A 53 -11.57 -0.71 -4.67
C THR A 53 -11.31 -1.76 -5.75
N HIS A 54 -11.91 -2.96 -5.67
CA HIS A 54 -11.72 -4.03 -6.67
C HIS A 54 -12.20 -3.60 -8.05
N SER A 55 -13.42 -3.05 -8.16
CA SER A 55 -13.96 -2.58 -9.45
C SER A 55 -13.16 -1.44 -10.06
N MET A 56 -12.69 -0.54 -9.22
CA MET A 56 -11.96 0.65 -9.67
C MET A 56 -10.54 0.28 -10.08
N THR A 57 -9.98 -0.74 -9.43
CA THR A 57 -8.71 -1.35 -9.83
C THR A 57 -8.85 -2.07 -11.17
N LEU A 58 -9.93 -2.82 -11.40
CA LEU A 58 -10.24 -3.42 -12.70
C LEU A 58 -10.36 -2.36 -13.79
N LEU A 59 -11.08 -1.28 -13.52
CA LEU A 59 -11.27 -0.20 -14.47
C LEU A 59 -9.94 0.49 -14.79
N LEU A 60 -9.07 0.69 -13.77
CA LEU A 60 -7.72 1.20 -13.96
C LEU A 60 -6.88 0.27 -14.85
N ILE A 61 -6.90 -1.04 -14.58
CA ILE A 61 -6.23 -2.06 -15.40
C ILE A 61 -6.74 -1.99 -16.84
N LEU A 62 -8.06 -1.94 -17.03
CA LEU A 62 -8.69 -1.92 -18.35
C LEU A 62 -8.30 -0.66 -19.13
N VAL A 63 -8.38 0.51 -18.50
CA VAL A 63 -7.97 1.78 -19.11
C VAL A 63 -6.51 1.74 -19.52
N PHE A 64 -5.63 1.20 -18.67
CA PHE A 64 -4.21 1.06 -18.99
C PHE A 64 -3.96 0.07 -20.14
N ALA A 65 -4.61 -1.09 -20.11
CA ALA A 65 -4.48 -2.12 -21.13
C ALA A 65 -4.98 -1.60 -22.49
N LEU A 66 -6.16 -0.98 -22.52
CA LEU A 66 -6.74 -0.38 -23.72
C LEU A 66 -5.85 0.75 -24.27
N ASN A 67 -5.35 1.63 -23.41
CA ASN A 67 -4.44 2.69 -23.84
C ASN A 67 -3.16 2.11 -24.47
N LYS A 68 -2.60 1.05 -23.90
CA LYS A 68 -1.41 0.40 -24.46
C LYS A 68 -1.70 -0.27 -25.80
N LEU A 69 -2.81 -1.01 -25.91
CA LEU A 69 -3.27 -1.61 -27.15
C LEU A 69 -3.48 -0.55 -28.25
N MET A 70 -4.14 0.56 -27.92
CA MET A 70 -4.41 1.64 -28.86
C MET A 70 -3.15 2.38 -29.31
N SER A 71 -2.11 2.42 -28.47
CA SER A 71 -0.85 3.09 -28.82
C SER A 71 0.00 2.35 -29.85
N ASN A 72 -0.35 1.11 -30.24
CA ASN A 72 0.47 0.18 -31.06
C ASN A 72 1.91 -0.03 -30.54
N ASN A 73 2.25 0.52 -29.37
CA ASN A 73 3.53 0.35 -28.70
C ASN A 73 3.49 -0.88 -27.78
N LEU A 74 3.15 -2.03 -28.36
CA LEU A 74 3.41 -3.33 -27.75
C LEU A 74 4.90 -3.68 -27.91
N GLU A 75 5.78 -2.78 -27.46
CA GLU A 75 7.15 -3.20 -27.21
C GLU A 75 7.11 -4.24 -26.10
N LEU A 76 7.66 -5.43 -26.38
CA LEU A 76 7.94 -6.42 -25.35
C LEU A 76 8.82 -5.73 -24.31
N CYS A 77 8.31 -5.57 -23.09
CA CYS A 77 9.10 -5.06 -21.98
C CYS A 77 10.28 -6.02 -21.77
N ARG A 78 11.46 -5.62 -22.24
CA ARG A 78 12.68 -6.39 -22.02
C ARG A 78 13.12 -6.15 -20.60
N LEU A 79 12.79 -7.09 -19.72
CA LEU A 79 13.25 -7.04 -18.36
C LEU A 79 14.75 -7.35 -18.31
N PRO A 80 15.54 -6.48 -17.69
CA PRO A 80 16.93 -6.76 -17.41
C PRO A 80 17.12 -8.06 -16.64
N SER A 81 18.16 -8.83 -16.99
CA SER A 81 18.47 -10.09 -16.32
C SER A 81 18.51 -9.99 -14.78
N PRO A 82 19.09 -8.93 -14.15
CA PRO A 82 19.16 -8.87 -12.69
C PRO A 82 17.83 -8.59 -11.99
N ILE A 83 16.91 -7.83 -12.58
CA ILE A 83 15.57 -7.62 -11.99
C ILE A 83 14.62 -8.76 -12.34
N LEU A 84 14.83 -9.40 -13.49
CA LEU A 84 14.00 -10.49 -13.99
C LEU A 84 13.87 -11.62 -12.97
N ILE A 85 14.95 -12.02 -12.29
CA ILE A 85 14.89 -13.10 -11.30
C ILE A 85 13.99 -12.73 -10.10
N HIS A 86 14.05 -11.49 -9.63
CA HIS A 86 13.21 -11.00 -8.53
C HIS A 86 11.73 -10.92 -8.94
N VAL A 87 11.47 -10.47 -10.17
CA VAL A 87 10.12 -10.44 -10.74
C VAL A 87 9.57 -11.84 -10.92
N ILE A 88 10.33 -12.76 -11.52
CA ILE A 88 9.92 -14.16 -11.69
C ILE A 88 9.59 -14.78 -10.34
N TRP A 89 10.42 -14.57 -9.31
CA TRP A 89 10.17 -15.11 -8.00
C TRP A 89 8.90 -14.53 -7.36
N LEU A 90 8.68 -13.21 -7.46
CA LEU A 90 7.45 -12.58 -6.99
C LEU A 90 6.22 -13.20 -7.67
N PHE A 91 6.22 -13.34 -8.98
CA PHE A 91 5.13 -13.95 -9.74
C PHE A 91 4.93 -15.42 -9.39
N ALA A 92 6.00 -16.20 -9.28
CA ALA A 92 5.95 -17.61 -8.89
C ALA A 92 5.34 -17.77 -7.49
N SER A 93 5.72 -16.93 -6.53
CA SER A 93 5.16 -16.96 -5.18
C SER A 93 3.67 -16.59 -5.14
N ILE A 94 3.20 -15.65 -5.97
CA ILE A 94 1.76 -15.36 -6.14
C ILE A 94 1.03 -16.57 -6.72
N VAL A 95 1.59 -17.22 -7.73
CA VAL A 95 1.02 -18.46 -8.31
C VAL A 95 0.96 -19.58 -7.27
N LEU A 96 1.97 -19.70 -6.40
CA LEU A 96 1.94 -20.65 -5.28
C LEU A 96 0.81 -20.32 -4.29
N ILE A 97 0.59 -19.04 -3.96
CA ILE A 97 -0.52 -18.62 -3.09
C ILE A 97 -1.87 -18.95 -3.74
N LEU A 98 -2.05 -18.63 -5.02
CA LEU A 98 -3.28 -18.96 -5.77
C LEU A 98 -3.53 -20.47 -5.78
N THR A 99 -2.49 -21.25 -6.04
CA THR A 99 -2.54 -22.72 -6.01
C THR A 99 -2.91 -23.22 -4.62
N ALA A 100 -2.30 -22.69 -3.56
CA ALA A 100 -2.61 -23.05 -2.18
C ALA A 100 -4.06 -22.72 -1.82
N GLY A 101 -4.54 -21.54 -2.24
CA GLY A 101 -5.94 -21.17 -2.07
C GLY A 101 -6.91 -22.04 -2.86
N PHE A 102 -6.51 -22.62 -3.99
CA PHE A 102 -7.36 -23.52 -4.77
C PHE A 102 -7.42 -24.90 -4.11
N LEU A 103 -6.28 -25.40 -3.64
CA LEU A 103 -6.21 -26.65 -2.89
C LEU A 103 -7.00 -26.57 -1.58
N SER A 104 -6.96 -25.43 -0.88
CA SER A 104 -7.70 -25.23 0.37
C SER A 104 -9.22 -25.19 0.19
N MET A 105 -9.73 -24.89 -1.02
CA MET A 105 -11.18 -24.89 -1.30
C MET A 105 -11.84 -26.24 -1.03
N SER A 106 -11.09 -27.35 -1.10
CA SER A 106 -11.59 -28.68 -0.78
C SER A 106 -12.10 -28.80 0.66
N ASN A 107 -11.62 -27.94 1.58
CA ASN A 107 -12.02 -27.90 2.98
C ASN A 107 -12.90 -26.68 3.31
N ALA A 108 -13.20 -25.82 2.32
CA ALA A 108 -13.94 -24.59 2.57
C ALA A 108 -15.44 -24.87 2.82
N VAL A 109 -15.94 -24.43 3.97
CA VAL A 109 -17.38 -24.46 4.28
C VAL A 109 -18.14 -23.47 3.40
N ASN A 110 -17.57 -22.29 3.19
CA ASN A 110 -18.08 -21.25 2.30
C ASN A 110 -17.13 -21.05 1.12
N ILE A 111 -17.50 -21.66 -0.02
CA ILE A 111 -16.75 -21.57 -1.28
C ILE A 111 -16.67 -20.12 -1.81
N VAL A 112 -17.68 -19.29 -1.52
CA VAL A 112 -17.71 -17.90 -2.01
C VAL A 112 -16.58 -17.08 -1.41
N GLU A 113 -16.26 -17.27 -0.11
CA GLU A 113 -15.13 -16.58 0.52
C GLU A 113 -13.79 -17.02 -0.05
N ALA A 114 -13.63 -18.31 -0.34
CA ALA A 114 -12.43 -18.82 -1.00
C ALA A 114 -12.28 -18.25 -2.42
N LEU A 115 -13.37 -18.11 -3.17
CA LEU A 115 -13.36 -17.47 -4.49
C LEU A 115 -13.01 -15.97 -4.40
N LYS A 116 -13.55 -15.24 -3.40
CA LYS A 116 -13.20 -13.84 -3.17
C LYS A 116 -11.70 -13.67 -2.91
N PHE A 117 -11.12 -14.55 -2.09
CA PHE A 117 -9.66 -14.58 -1.86
C PHE A 117 -8.88 -14.74 -3.18
N GLN A 118 -9.28 -15.70 -4.02
CA GLN A 118 -8.63 -15.91 -5.33
C GLN A 118 -8.72 -14.68 -6.23
N VAL A 119 -9.91 -14.09 -6.33
CA VAL A 119 -10.15 -12.90 -7.15
C VAL A 119 -9.27 -11.74 -6.69
N SER A 120 -9.12 -11.52 -5.38
CA SER A 120 -8.25 -10.46 -4.85
C SER A 120 -6.78 -10.64 -5.21
N TYR A 121 -6.27 -11.88 -5.26
CA TYR A 121 -4.91 -12.18 -5.68
C TYR A 121 -4.71 -12.11 -7.20
N LEU A 122 -5.69 -12.60 -7.98
CA LEU A 122 -5.69 -12.45 -9.44
C LEU A 122 -5.74 -10.98 -9.85
N MET A 123 -6.48 -10.15 -9.09
CA MET A 123 -6.46 -8.70 -9.26
C MET A 123 -5.06 -8.14 -9.07
N GLY A 124 -4.39 -8.54 -8.00
CA GLY A 124 -3.02 -8.15 -7.72
C GLY A 124 -2.07 -8.51 -8.85
N LEU A 125 -2.15 -9.76 -9.31
CA LEU A 125 -1.38 -10.24 -10.44
C LEU A 125 -1.62 -9.38 -11.70
N ALA A 126 -2.88 -9.06 -12.01
CA ALA A 126 -3.24 -8.22 -13.14
C ALA A 126 -2.66 -6.80 -13.00
N ILE A 127 -2.73 -6.18 -11.81
CA ILE A 127 -2.09 -4.87 -11.54
C ILE A 127 -0.59 -4.96 -11.82
N LEU A 128 0.10 -5.95 -11.26
CA LEU A 128 1.55 -6.11 -11.44
C LEU A 128 1.91 -6.32 -12.92
N LEU A 129 1.12 -7.08 -13.67
CA LEU A 129 1.30 -7.26 -15.11
C LEU A 129 1.11 -5.96 -15.89
N VAL A 130 0.13 -5.14 -15.53
CA VAL A 130 -0.04 -3.80 -16.12
C VAL A 130 1.19 -2.95 -15.83
N PHE A 131 1.69 -2.96 -14.60
CA PHE A 131 2.86 -2.18 -14.23
C PHE A 131 4.14 -2.64 -14.92
N LEU A 132 4.26 -3.96 -15.14
CA LEU A 132 5.37 -4.56 -15.87
C LEU A 132 5.29 -4.27 -17.36
N GLY A 133 4.09 -4.33 -17.92
CA GLY A 133 3.83 -4.12 -19.33
C GLY A 133 3.92 -2.65 -19.72
N ALA A 134 3.46 -1.72 -18.90
CA ALA A 134 3.58 -0.30 -19.17
C ALA A 134 5.05 0.13 -18.99
N SER A 135 5.77 0.37 -20.09
CA SER A 135 7.13 0.93 -20.10
C SER A 135 7.14 2.32 -19.47
N PHE A 136 7.08 2.39 -18.14
CA PHE A 136 6.86 3.65 -17.42
C PHE A 136 8.15 4.45 -17.34
N SER A 137 8.13 5.68 -17.85
CA SER A 137 9.18 6.65 -17.53
C SER A 137 9.18 6.97 -16.02
N TYR A 138 10.29 7.48 -15.52
CA TYR A 138 10.38 7.91 -14.13
C TYR A 138 9.31 8.97 -13.77
N ASP A 139 8.99 9.89 -14.69
CA ASP A 139 7.95 10.90 -14.48
C ASP A 139 6.57 10.27 -14.26
N TRP A 140 6.28 9.15 -14.94
CA TRP A 140 5.03 8.41 -14.75
C TRP A 140 4.97 7.74 -13.37
N ILE A 141 6.06 7.10 -12.94
CA ILE A 141 6.14 6.49 -11.60
C ILE A 141 5.90 7.56 -10.53
N ARG A 142 6.56 8.73 -10.69
CA ARG A 142 6.39 9.87 -9.79
C ARG A 142 4.98 10.44 -9.84
N PHE A 143 4.36 10.52 -11.01
CA PHE A 143 2.97 10.95 -11.16
C PHE A 143 2.02 10.02 -10.41
N LEU A 144 2.11 8.72 -10.64
CA LEU A 144 1.26 7.71 -9.99
C LEU A 144 1.43 7.73 -8.47
N LEU A 145 2.67 7.76 -7.96
CA LEU A 145 2.93 7.88 -6.53
C LEU A 145 2.31 9.16 -5.93
N ARG A 146 2.41 10.30 -6.63
CA ARG A 146 1.78 11.55 -6.18
C ARG A 146 0.27 11.44 -6.11
N VAL A 147 -0.35 10.85 -7.12
CA VAL A 147 -1.79 10.63 -7.16
C VAL A 147 -2.22 9.75 -5.98
N THR A 148 -1.49 8.65 -5.71
CA THR A 148 -1.72 7.78 -4.55
C THR A 148 -1.61 8.57 -3.24
N VAL A 149 -0.55 9.37 -3.05
CA VAL A 149 -0.39 10.22 -1.86
C VAL A 149 -1.48 11.30 -1.75
N THR A 150 -1.89 11.91 -2.86
CA THR A 150 -2.96 12.91 -2.88
C THR A 150 -4.30 12.30 -2.47
N GLY A 151 -4.63 11.08 -2.94
CA GLY A 151 -5.83 10.37 -2.51
C GLY A 151 -5.86 10.12 -0.99
N ALA A 152 -4.71 9.78 -0.41
CA ALA A 152 -4.54 9.64 1.04
C ALA A 152 -4.81 10.95 1.78
N VAL A 153 -4.19 12.04 1.33
CA VAL A 153 -4.37 13.37 1.92
C VAL A 153 -5.83 13.82 1.83
N LEU A 154 -6.49 13.63 0.69
CA LEU A 154 -7.91 13.95 0.55
C LEU A 154 -8.77 13.12 1.51
N SER A 155 -8.48 11.82 1.65
CA SER A 155 -9.18 10.95 2.61
C SER A 155 -9.02 11.44 4.06
N VAL A 156 -7.84 11.95 4.42
CA VAL A 156 -7.62 12.58 5.72
C VAL A 156 -8.43 13.87 5.88
N ILE A 157 -8.43 14.75 4.87
CA ILE A 157 -9.20 15.99 4.90
C ILE A 157 -10.69 15.69 5.09
N PHE A 158 -11.24 14.72 4.36
CA PHE A 158 -12.63 14.30 4.51
C PHE A 158 -12.91 13.71 5.90
N ALA A 159 -11.98 12.93 6.46
CA ALA A 159 -12.12 12.43 7.82
C ALA A 159 -12.13 13.56 8.87
N PHE A 160 -11.27 14.58 8.72
CA PHE A 160 -11.33 15.78 9.57
C PHE A 160 -12.65 16.53 9.43
N ALA A 161 -13.12 16.72 8.20
CA ALA A 161 -14.42 17.33 7.94
C ALA A 161 -15.58 16.52 8.54
N GLY A 162 -15.44 15.18 8.62
CA GLY A 162 -16.40 14.29 9.27
C GLY A 162 -16.63 14.58 10.76
N PHE A 163 -15.63 15.12 11.47
CA PHE A 163 -15.81 15.56 12.85
C PHE A 163 -16.65 16.85 12.98
N LEU A 164 -16.74 17.63 11.90
CA LEU A 164 -17.45 18.91 11.86
C LEU A 164 -18.82 18.80 11.19
N PHE A 165 -18.99 17.85 10.26
CA PHE A 165 -20.19 17.68 9.44
C PHE A 165 -20.74 16.25 9.57
N ALA A 166 -21.87 16.10 10.26
CA ALA A 166 -22.48 14.80 10.57
C ALA A 166 -22.67 13.86 9.36
N PRO A 167 -23.15 14.31 8.17
CA PRO A 167 -23.29 13.41 7.02
C PRO A 167 -21.96 12.84 6.52
N LEU A 168 -20.86 13.60 6.63
CA LEU A 168 -19.53 13.10 6.33
C LEU A 168 -19.02 12.20 7.46
N GLY A 169 -19.38 12.49 8.71
CA GLY A 169 -19.05 11.68 9.87
C GLY A 169 -19.57 10.24 9.75
N GLU A 170 -20.81 10.04 9.32
CA GLU A 170 -21.41 8.71 9.11
C GLU A 170 -20.62 7.85 8.11
N VAL A 171 -19.96 8.48 7.14
CA VAL A 171 -19.17 7.80 6.12
C VAL A 171 -17.70 7.64 6.52
N THR A 172 -17.14 8.63 7.23
CA THR A 172 -15.69 8.74 7.43
C THR A 172 -15.20 8.41 8.83
N LEU A 173 -16.11 8.35 9.80
CA LEU A 173 -15.85 7.97 11.19
C LEU A 173 -16.55 6.65 11.50
N ASN A 174 -16.00 5.92 12.48
CA ASN A 174 -16.67 4.75 13.04
C ASN A 174 -17.53 5.13 14.27
N GLN A 175 -18.20 4.14 14.85
CA GLN A 175 -19.04 4.30 16.06
C GLN A 175 -18.31 4.82 17.31
N PHE A 176 -16.97 4.84 17.32
CA PHE A 176 -16.14 5.34 18.42
C PHE A 176 -15.45 6.66 18.05
N ASN A 177 -15.96 7.40 17.07
CA ASN A 177 -15.37 8.65 16.56
C ASN A 177 -13.91 8.52 16.11
N ARG A 178 -13.51 7.32 15.66
CA ARG A 178 -12.19 7.10 15.04
C ARG A 178 -12.32 7.23 13.54
N ALA A 179 -11.38 7.92 12.92
CA ALA A 179 -11.34 8.09 11.48
C ALA A 179 -11.05 6.75 10.78
N GLN A 180 -11.96 6.35 9.89
CA GLN A 180 -11.77 5.23 8.96
C GLN A 180 -11.61 5.71 7.51
N GLY A 181 -11.75 7.01 7.26
CA GLY A 181 -11.76 7.54 5.90
C GLY A 181 -12.86 6.83 5.10
N PHE A 182 -12.57 6.40 3.87
CA PHE A 182 -13.52 5.63 3.07
C PHE A 182 -13.31 4.11 3.16
N LEU A 183 -12.61 3.63 4.18
CA LEU A 183 -12.37 2.20 4.43
C LEU A 183 -13.36 1.62 5.45
N LEU A 184 -13.31 0.30 5.64
CA LEU A 184 -14.21 -0.41 6.55
C LEU A 184 -13.83 -0.22 8.02
N HIS A 185 -12.54 -0.05 8.31
CA HIS A 185 -12.05 0.02 9.69
C HIS A 185 -10.98 1.10 9.86
N PRO A 186 -10.96 1.81 11.02
CA PRO A 186 -9.93 2.80 11.32
C PRO A 186 -8.50 2.27 11.25
N ASN A 187 -8.30 0.98 11.57
CA ASN A 187 -6.98 0.39 11.46
C ASN A 187 -6.53 0.29 9.99
N GLN A 188 -7.41 -0.11 9.07
CA GLN A 188 -7.11 -0.16 7.64
C GLN A 188 -6.71 1.23 7.10
N PHE A 189 -7.38 2.29 7.60
CA PHE A 189 -7.01 3.67 7.32
C PHE A 189 -5.62 4.01 7.84
N GLY A 190 -5.34 3.69 9.10
CA GLY A 190 -4.00 3.83 9.66
C GLY A 190 -2.92 3.08 8.88
N MET A 191 -3.19 1.85 8.43
CA MET A 191 -2.23 1.03 7.67
C MET A 191 -1.87 1.68 6.34
N MET A 192 -2.88 2.17 5.63
CA MET A 192 -2.74 2.84 4.36
C MET A 192 -1.94 4.15 4.50
N LEU A 193 -2.23 4.96 5.53
CA LEU A 193 -1.46 6.17 5.81
C LEU A 193 -0.03 5.85 6.22
N ALA A 194 0.19 4.83 7.05
CA ALA A 194 1.52 4.40 7.47
C ALA A 194 2.36 3.92 6.27
N ALA A 195 1.74 3.19 5.33
CA ALA A 195 2.39 2.74 4.10
C ALA A 195 2.81 3.89 3.17
N LEU A 196 2.12 5.02 3.19
CA LEU A 196 2.48 6.17 2.36
C LEU A 196 3.31 7.24 3.06
N PHE A 197 3.32 7.24 4.39
CA PHE A 197 4.05 8.20 5.19
C PHE A 197 5.56 8.24 4.85
N PRO A 198 6.27 7.10 4.68
CA PRO A 198 7.65 7.08 4.21
C PRO A 198 7.87 7.81 2.88
N ALA A 199 6.96 7.68 1.91
CA ALA A 199 7.09 8.37 0.64
C ALA A 199 6.99 9.90 0.80
N ALA A 200 6.07 10.38 1.66
CA ALA A 200 5.98 11.80 1.99
C ALA A 200 7.25 12.30 2.70
N CYS A 201 7.76 11.56 3.69
CA CYS A 201 9.00 11.87 4.38
C CYS A 201 10.22 11.89 3.43
N ALA A 202 10.33 10.92 2.53
CA ALA A 202 11.42 10.85 1.57
C ALA A 202 11.42 12.09 0.66
N HIS A 203 10.26 12.50 0.15
CA HIS A 203 10.18 13.71 -0.68
C HIS A 203 10.39 15.00 0.13
N LEU A 204 9.93 15.08 1.38
CA LEU A 204 10.21 16.20 2.29
C LEU A 204 11.72 16.39 2.50
N SER A 205 12.49 15.30 2.63
CA SER A 205 13.93 15.34 2.83
C SER A 205 14.72 15.98 1.68
N LEU A 206 14.13 15.99 0.47
CA LEU A 206 14.75 16.61 -0.69
C LEU A 206 14.92 18.11 -0.48
N ASP A 207 13.89 18.79 0.02
CA ASP A 207 13.91 20.23 0.29
C ASP A 207 12.92 20.64 1.38
N PHE A 208 13.40 20.70 2.62
CA PHE A 208 12.63 21.12 3.81
C PHE A 208 12.03 22.53 3.72
N ARG A 209 12.42 23.36 2.74
CA ARG A 209 11.83 24.70 2.55
C ARG A 209 10.48 24.66 1.81
N LYS A 210 10.13 23.52 1.19
CA LYS A 210 8.88 23.39 0.42
C LYS A 210 7.70 23.13 1.35
N ILE A 211 6.97 24.20 1.69
CA ILE A 211 5.79 24.15 2.56
C ILE A 211 4.76 23.09 2.14
N LYS A 212 4.59 22.85 0.84
CA LYS A 212 3.67 21.81 0.33
C LYS A 212 4.02 20.41 0.84
N GLN A 213 5.30 20.08 0.99
CA GLN A 213 5.75 18.77 1.48
C GLN A 213 5.51 18.62 2.99
N TRP A 214 5.69 19.71 3.75
CA TRP A 214 5.32 19.75 5.16
C TRP A 214 3.82 19.54 5.36
N ILE A 215 2.98 20.25 4.59
CA ILE A 215 1.52 20.11 4.66
C ILE A 215 1.11 18.66 4.40
N VAL A 216 1.62 18.03 3.33
CA VAL A 216 1.32 16.62 3.02
C VAL A 216 1.74 15.71 4.18
N THR A 217 2.97 15.86 4.69
CA THR A 217 3.50 15.02 5.77
C THR A 217 2.70 15.18 7.07
N LEU A 218 2.37 16.42 7.44
CA LEU A 218 1.58 16.74 8.63
C LEU A 218 0.14 16.26 8.51
N LEU A 219 -0.47 16.37 7.33
CA LEU A 219 -1.82 15.82 7.10
C LEU A 219 -1.81 14.29 7.25
N LEU A 220 -0.86 13.57 6.65
CA LEU A 220 -0.77 12.13 6.83
C LEU A 220 -0.53 11.74 8.30
N ALA A 221 0.33 12.47 9.01
CA ALA A 221 0.56 12.26 10.44
C ALA A 221 -0.69 12.53 11.28
N GLY A 222 -1.41 13.63 11.01
CA GLY A 222 -2.68 13.94 11.65
C GLY A 222 -3.73 12.85 11.39
N GLY A 223 -3.82 12.36 10.15
CA GLY A 223 -4.63 11.22 9.75
C GLY A 223 -4.34 9.95 10.55
N LEU A 224 -3.05 9.63 10.74
CA LEU A 224 -2.61 8.50 11.57
C LEU A 224 -3.09 8.64 13.02
N VAL A 225 -3.00 9.84 13.59
CA VAL A 225 -3.47 10.13 14.95
C VAL A 225 -4.98 9.93 15.07
N ILE A 226 -5.77 10.57 14.20
CA ILE A 226 -7.24 10.48 14.26
C ILE A 226 -7.77 9.08 13.90
N SER A 227 -6.98 8.25 13.22
CA SER A 227 -7.33 6.83 13.02
C SER A 227 -7.36 6.04 14.33
N GLY A 228 -6.67 6.53 15.37
CA GLY A 228 -6.50 5.84 16.66
C GLY A 228 -5.75 4.51 16.55
N SER A 229 -5.07 4.24 15.43
CA SER A 229 -4.41 2.97 15.18
C SER A 229 -2.99 2.95 15.76
N LYS A 230 -2.88 2.45 16.99
CA LYS A 230 -1.63 2.44 17.78
C LYS A 230 -0.44 1.81 17.04
N THR A 231 -0.65 0.63 16.46
CA THR A 231 0.40 -0.10 15.74
C THR A 231 0.90 0.70 14.55
N ASN A 232 -0.01 1.30 13.78
CA ASN A 232 0.35 2.07 12.59
C ASN A 232 1.03 3.40 12.96
N LEU A 233 0.61 4.03 14.06
CA LEU A 233 1.29 5.19 14.62
C LEU A 233 2.75 4.85 15.00
N LEU A 234 2.96 3.72 15.69
CA LEU A 234 4.29 3.26 16.07
C LEU A 234 5.16 2.97 14.84
N ILE A 235 4.62 2.20 13.88
CA ILE A 235 5.33 1.85 12.65
C ILE A 235 5.71 3.11 11.86
N ALA A 236 4.77 4.03 11.65
CA ALA A 236 5.05 5.31 10.97
C ALA A 236 6.06 6.16 11.76
N GLY A 237 5.96 6.16 13.09
CA GLY A 237 6.89 6.82 14.01
C GLY A 237 8.31 6.25 14.01
N VAL A 238 8.50 5.00 13.55
CA VAL A 238 9.84 4.40 13.36
C VAL A 238 10.32 4.59 11.92
N LEU A 239 9.49 4.21 10.93
CA LEU A 239 9.88 4.17 9.53
C LEU A 239 9.94 5.56 8.87
N GLY A 240 9.12 6.51 9.31
CA GLY A 240 9.22 7.90 8.85
C GLY A 240 10.57 8.54 9.19
N PRO A 241 10.98 8.55 10.48
CA PRO A 241 12.32 8.99 10.87
C PRO A 241 13.44 8.21 10.19
N ALA A 242 13.34 6.88 10.13
CA ALA A 242 14.35 6.06 9.44
C ALA A 242 14.49 6.45 7.95
N THR A 243 13.38 6.79 7.29
CA THR A 243 13.38 7.30 5.91
C THR A 243 14.14 8.62 5.80
N LEU A 244 13.85 9.59 6.69
CA LEU A 244 14.56 10.88 6.71
C LEU A 244 16.06 10.69 6.96
N LEU A 245 16.44 9.81 7.89
CA LEU A 245 17.83 9.49 8.19
C LEU A 245 18.55 8.92 6.97
N ILE A 246 17.96 7.92 6.30
CA ILE A 246 18.54 7.31 5.09
C ILE A 246 18.68 8.34 3.98
N MET A 247 17.68 9.18 3.75
CA MET A 247 17.76 10.20 2.70
C MET A 247 18.85 11.24 2.98
N ASN A 248 19.04 11.62 4.24
CA ASN A 248 20.17 12.46 4.63
C ASN A 248 21.52 11.78 4.36
N THR A 249 21.60 10.46 4.52
CA THR A 249 22.83 9.73 4.19
C THR A 249 23.19 9.81 2.71
N PHE A 250 22.19 9.92 1.84
CA PHE A 250 22.39 10.07 0.40
C PHE A 250 22.71 11.51 -0.02
N LYS A 251 22.13 12.51 0.64
CA LYS A 251 22.26 13.92 0.25
C LYS A 251 23.59 14.55 0.66
N HIS A 252 24.13 14.19 1.82
CA HIS A 252 25.22 14.94 2.45
C HIS A 252 26.55 14.18 2.49
N LYS A 253 27.64 14.91 2.21
CA LYS A 253 29.02 14.47 2.53
C LYS A 253 29.16 14.28 4.05
N TYR A 254 30.11 13.43 4.46
CA TYR A 254 30.28 12.96 5.84
C TYR A 254 30.29 14.09 6.89
N SER A 255 30.89 15.24 6.58
CA SER A 255 30.98 16.40 7.48
C SER A 255 29.67 17.17 7.68
N GLN A 256 28.77 17.19 6.69
CA GLN A 256 27.45 17.83 6.78
C GLN A 256 26.37 16.89 7.32
N ARG A 257 26.67 15.58 7.36
CA ARG A 257 25.75 14.55 7.81
C ARG A 257 25.31 14.77 9.26
N MET A 258 26.21 15.21 10.15
CA MET A 258 25.88 15.42 11.56
C MET A 258 24.81 16.51 11.78
N TRP A 259 24.95 17.68 11.15
CA TRP A 259 23.97 18.76 11.26
C TRP A 259 22.63 18.39 10.62
N SER A 260 22.68 17.64 9.52
CA SER A 260 21.49 17.12 8.84
C SER A 260 20.75 16.08 9.70
N LEU A 261 21.48 15.19 10.39
CA LEU A 261 20.93 14.26 11.37
C LEU A 261 20.27 14.99 12.54
N LEU A 262 20.91 16.04 13.07
CA LEU A 262 20.35 16.87 14.13
C LEU A 262 19.07 17.58 13.67
N GLY A 263 19.06 18.15 12.46
CA GLY A 263 17.87 18.76 11.87
C GLY A 263 16.73 17.77 11.67
N THR A 264 17.04 16.54 11.25
CA THR A 264 16.03 15.46 11.17
C THR A 264 15.53 15.04 12.53
N LEU A 265 16.39 14.94 13.54
CA LEU A 265 15.96 14.63 14.90
C LEU A 265 14.99 15.69 15.41
N ILE A 266 15.29 16.98 15.22
CA ILE A 266 14.39 18.09 15.56
C ILE A 266 13.06 17.97 14.80
N ALA A 267 13.11 17.77 13.48
CA ALA A 267 11.90 17.62 12.66
C ALA A 267 11.01 16.47 13.15
N VAL A 268 11.61 15.32 13.46
CA VAL A 268 10.92 14.15 14.00
C VAL A 268 10.31 14.45 15.37
N SER A 269 11.05 15.10 16.26
CA SER A 269 10.54 15.52 17.57
C SER A 269 9.37 16.49 17.46
N CYS A 270 9.42 17.46 16.55
CA CYS A 270 8.31 18.39 16.31
C CYS A 270 7.06 17.68 15.77
N ILE A 271 7.22 16.76 14.80
CA ILE A 271 6.12 15.96 14.27
C ILE A 271 5.53 15.07 15.38
N GLY A 272 6.38 14.44 16.18
CA GLY A 272 5.97 13.61 17.31
C GLY A 272 5.21 14.40 18.38
N ALA A 273 5.70 15.60 18.74
CA ALA A 273 5.02 16.48 19.68
C ALA A 273 3.66 16.95 19.15
N ALA A 274 3.56 17.37 17.89
CA ALA A 274 2.30 17.75 17.28
C ALA A 274 1.30 16.59 17.26
N ALA A 275 1.76 15.39 16.87
CA ALA A 275 0.95 14.19 16.90
C ALA A 275 0.47 13.85 18.33
N PHE A 276 1.33 14.02 19.33
CA PHE A 276 1.01 13.81 20.74
C PHE A 276 -0.08 14.76 21.25
N PHE A 277 0.04 16.07 20.98
CA PHE A 277 -0.98 17.05 21.37
C PHE A 277 -2.32 16.78 20.69
N LEU A 278 -2.32 16.46 19.39
CA LEU A 278 -3.53 16.08 18.66
C LEU A 278 -4.18 14.82 19.25
N LEU A 279 -3.38 13.85 19.71
CA LEU A 279 -3.88 12.62 20.29
C LEU A 279 -4.54 12.86 21.66
N LEU A 280 -3.96 13.74 22.48
CA LEU A 280 -4.54 14.17 23.76
C LEU A 280 -5.91 14.84 23.59
N GLU A 281 -6.05 15.71 22.59
CA GLU A 281 -7.25 16.54 22.40
C GLU A 281 -8.35 15.81 21.62
N LEU A 282 -7.99 15.14 20.52
CA LEU A 282 -8.98 14.59 19.58
C LEU A 282 -9.35 13.13 19.87
N VAL A 283 -8.46 12.36 20.52
CA VAL A 283 -8.68 10.92 20.76
C VAL A 283 -8.21 10.50 22.17
N PRO A 284 -8.75 11.08 23.24
CA PRO A 284 -8.27 10.88 24.62
C PRO A 284 -8.35 9.41 25.08
N GLU A 285 -9.29 8.63 24.55
CA GLU A 285 -9.35 7.20 24.83
C GLU A 285 -8.15 6.42 24.28
N THR A 286 -7.64 6.81 23.10
CA THR A 286 -6.44 6.18 22.53
C THR A 286 -5.23 6.45 23.41
N PHE A 287 -5.13 7.66 23.96
CA PHE A 287 -4.07 8.04 24.91
C PHE A 287 -4.16 7.23 26.20
N ARG A 288 -5.33 7.18 26.84
CA ARG A 288 -5.56 6.39 28.06
C ARG A 288 -5.19 4.93 27.84
N ASN A 289 -5.60 4.37 26.71
CA ASN A 289 -5.28 2.99 26.36
C ASN A 289 -3.79 2.79 26.03
N LEU A 290 -3.06 3.81 25.60
CA LEU A 290 -1.61 3.74 25.39
C LEU A 290 -0.90 3.69 26.76
N GLN A 291 -1.31 4.54 27.70
CA GLN A 291 -0.80 4.53 29.07
C GLN A 291 -1.02 3.19 29.76
N LEU A 292 -2.22 2.60 29.62
CA LEU A 292 -2.51 1.27 30.16
C LEU A 292 -1.61 0.17 29.59
N VAL A 293 -1.32 0.20 28.28
CA VAL A 293 -0.41 -0.77 27.66
C VAL A 293 1.03 -0.61 28.17
N LEU A 294 1.48 0.64 28.38
CA LEU A 294 2.83 0.91 28.89
C LEU A 294 2.97 0.57 30.38
N ALA A 295 1.91 0.74 31.17
CA ALA A 295 1.90 0.46 32.60
C ALA A 295 1.73 -1.05 32.87
N ASN A 296 0.69 -1.66 32.31
CA ASN A 296 0.29 -3.04 32.58
C ASN A 296 0.02 -3.79 31.25
N PRO A 297 1.06 -4.17 30.49
CA PRO A 297 0.87 -4.84 29.20
C PRO A 297 0.17 -6.19 29.33
N GLU A 298 0.37 -6.92 30.44
CA GLU A 298 -0.20 -8.25 30.68
C GLU A 298 -1.71 -8.21 30.96
N GLU A 299 -2.22 -7.11 31.50
CA GLU A 299 -3.65 -6.91 31.80
C GLU A 299 -4.41 -6.33 30.60
N TYR A 300 -3.71 -6.05 29.49
CA TYR A 300 -4.33 -5.43 28.35
C TYR A 300 -5.20 -6.44 27.59
N ARG A 301 -6.51 -6.36 27.84
CA ARG A 301 -7.57 -7.22 27.29
C ARG A 301 -7.39 -7.58 25.81
N THR A 302 -6.95 -6.65 24.96
CA THR A 302 -6.74 -6.92 23.53
C THR A 302 -5.62 -7.93 23.26
N LEU A 303 -4.55 -7.95 24.07
CA LEU A 303 -3.48 -8.93 23.93
C LEU A 303 -3.93 -10.32 24.39
N ILE A 304 -4.65 -10.39 25.51
CA ILE A 304 -5.22 -11.65 26.02
C ILE A 304 -6.16 -12.27 24.98
N ILE A 305 -7.12 -11.50 24.47
CA ILE A 305 -8.06 -11.97 23.44
C ILE A 305 -7.31 -12.45 22.19
N ARG A 306 -6.25 -11.75 21.76
CA ARG A 306 -5.46 -12.17 20.60
C ARG A 306 -4.74 -13.49 20.84
N GLN A 307 -4.19 -13.72 22.04
CA GLN A 307 -3.55 -14.99 22.39
C GLN A 307 -4.55 -16.14 22.37
N GLU A 308 -5.76 -15.94 22.87
CA GLU A 308 -6.86 -16.92 22.80
C GLU A 308 -7.21 -17.25 21.35
N ILE A 309 -7.41 -16.21 20.51
CA ILE A 309 -7.66 -16.36 19.07
C ILE A 309 -6.53 -17.15 18.38
N TRP A 310 -5.28 -16.85 18.69
CA TRP A 310 -4.13 -17.55 18.12
C TRP A 310 -4.09 -19.01 18.54
N HIS A 311 -4.38 -19.30 19.81
CA HIS A 311 -4.43 -20.66 20.31
C HIS A 311 -5.54 -21.47 19.65
N GLU A 312 -6.72 -20.87 19.48
CA GLU A 312 -7.86 -21.50 18.82
C GLU A 312 -7.56 -21.76 17.34
N ALA A 313 -7.03 -20.77 16.61
CA ALA A 313 -6.60 -20.92 15.22
C ALA A 313 -5.56 -22.04 15.05
N LEU A 314 -4.55 -22.09 15.92
CA LEU A 314 -3.50 -23.12 15.89
C LEU A 314 -4.01 -24.50 16.32
N THR A 315 -5.11 -24.58 17.05
CA THR A 315 -5.76 -25.85 17.39
C THR A 315 -6.59 -26.33 16.20
N LEU A 316 -7.35 -25.44 15.57
CA LEU A 316 -8.20 -25.75 14.43
C LEU A 316 -7.39 -26.24 13.22
N VAL A 317 -6.26 -25.60 12.91
CA VAL A 317 -5.40 -26.00 11.78
C VAL A 317 -4.81 -27.41 11.93
N LYS A 318 -4.75 -27.98 13.15
CA LYS A 318 -4.29 -29.37 13.35
C LYS A 318 -5.20 -30.38 12.65
N GLY A 319 -6.48 -30.07 12.45
CA GLY A 319 -7.41 -30.87 11.67
C GLY A 319 -7.16 -30.81 10.15
N TYR A 320 -6.49 -29.77 9.67
CA TYR A 320 -6.27 -29.48 8.25
C TYR A 320 -4.83 -29.03 7.96
N PRO A 321 -3.81 -29.80 8.35
CA PRO A 321 -2.44 -29.28 8.47
C PRO A 321 -1.82 -28.85 7.14
N ASN A 322 -2.17 -29.50 6.03
CA ASN A 322 -1.51 -29.25 4.73
C ASN A 322 -2.20 -28.16 3.91
N PHE A 323 -3.54 -28.09 3.95
CA PHE A 323 -4.34 -27.22 3.09
C PHE A 323 -5.26 -26.26 3.84
N GLY A 324 -5.29 -26.31 5.18
CA GLY A 324 -6.08 -25.39 5.99
C GLY A 324 -7.59 -25.58 5.83
N ILE A 325 -8.34 -24.70 6.47
CA ILE A 325 -9.82 -24.72 6.54
C ILE A 325 -10.51 -24.11 5.31
N GLY A 326 -9.74 -23.75 4.28
CA GLY A 326 -10.22 -22.98 3.13
C GLY A 326 -9.90 -21.49 3.24
N ALA A 327 -9.49 -20.91 2.12
CA ALA A 327 -9.18 -19.49 2.02
C ALA A 327 -10.39 -18.63 2.44
N GLY A 328 -10.17 -17.60 3.26
CA GLY A 328 -11.22 -16.67 3.70
C GLY A 328 -12.29 -17.25 4.64
N ASN A 329 -12.16 -18.50 5.10
CA ASN A 329 -13.18 -19.17 5.91
C ASN A 329 -13.00 -19.00 7.43
N THR A 330 -12.14 -18.06 7.87
CA THR A 330 -11.83 -17.83 9.29
C THR A 330 -13.07 -17.43 10.09
N GLU A 331 -13.90 -16.53 9.57
CA GLU A 331 -15.15 -16.10 10.23
C GLU A 331 -16.13 -17.26 10.42
N THR A 332 -16.22 -18.15 9.44
CA THR A 332 -17.12 -19.31 9.49
C THR A 332 -16.73 -20.29 10.59
N HIS A 333 -15.45 -20.38 10.94
CA HIS A 333 -14.97 -21.35 11.93
C HIS A 333 -14.71 -20.74 13.32
N LEU A 334 -14.20 -19.51 13.39
CA LEU A 334 -13.82 -18.85 14.65
C LEU A 334 -14.79 -17.74 15.07
N GLY A 335 -15.79 -17.41 14.26
CA GLY A 335 -16.72 -16.29 14.53
C GLY A 335 -16.06 -14.91 14.48
N ILE A 336 -14.85 -14.82 13.94
CA ILE A 336 -14.05 -13.58 13.82
C ILE A 336 -13.46 -13.45 12.41
N ASN A 337 -13.28 -12.22 11.95
CA ASN A 337 -12.90 -11.98 10.55
C ASN A 337 -11.50 -12.48 10.17
N HIS A 338 -10.56 -12.58 11.11
CA HIS A 338 -9.18 -13.05 10.90
C HIS A 338 -8.44 -13.24 12.23
N ALA A 339 -7.36 -14.02 12.23
CA ALA A 339 -6.53 -14.34 13.39
C ALA A 339 -5.63 -13.19 13.89
N HIS A 340 -5.72 -11.99 13.31
CA HIS A 340 -4.90 -10.81 13.65
C HIS A 340 -3.37 -11.06 13.64
N ASN A 341 -2.93 -12.06 12.89
CA ASN A 341 -1.54 -12.38 12.61
C ASN A 341 -1.51 -13.09 11.25
N VAL A 342 -0.85 -12.49 10.26
CA VAL A 342 -0.90 -13.01 8.89
C VAL A 342 -0.27 -14.39 8.74
N PHE A 343 0.77 -14.74 9.49
CA PHE A 343 1.35 -16.08 9.42
C PHE A 343 0.39 -17.14 9.96
N ILE A 344 -0.27 -16.83 11.08
CA ILE A 344 -1.29 -17.72 11.65
C ILE A 344 -2.50 -17.80 10.70
N GLU A 345 -2.91 -16.69 10.12
CA GLU A 345 -4.03 -16.63 9.16
C GLU A 345 -3.77 -17.51 7.93
N TYR A 346 -2.60 -17.39 7.31
CA TYR A 346 -2.26 -18.20 6.13
C TYR A 346 -2.05 -19.66 6.50
N TYR A 347 -1.49 -19.95 7.68
CA TYR A 347 -1.40 -21.32 8.14
C TYR A 347 -2.80 -21.92 8.39
N LEU A 348 -3.68 -21.18 9.05
CA LEU A 348 -5.05 -21.59 9.33
C LEU A 348 -5.84 -21.87 8.04
N THR A 349 -5.86 -20.90 7.13
CA THR A 349 -6.73 -20.92 5.95
C THR A 349 -6.18 -21.73 4.79
N LEU A 350 -4.85 -21.84 4.66
CA LEU A 350 -4.19 -22.50 3.53
C LEU A 350 -3.24 -23.63 3.92
N GLY A 351 -3.09 -23.90 5.22
CA GLY A 351 -2.20 -24.95 5.74
C GLY A 351 -0.71 -24.64 5.56
N ARG A 352 0.13 -25.66 5.77
CA ARG A 352 1.59 -25.58 5.59
C ARG A 352 1.97 -25.09 4.19
N PHE A 353 1.23 -25.52 3.17
CA PHE A 353 1.53 -25.16 1.80
C PHE A 353 1.32 -23.66 1.55
N GLY A 354 0.21 -23.08 2.02
CA GLY A 354 0.01 -21.64 1.90
C GLY A 354 0.90 -20.80 2.82
N LEU A 355 1.25 -21.30 4.01
CA LEU A 355 2.26 -20.65 4.85
C LEU A 355 3.62 -20.54 4.13
N PHE A 356 4.06 -21.63 3.49
CA PHE A 356 5.26 -21.64 2.66
C PHE A 356 5.14 -20.65 1.48
N ALA A 357 4.04 -20.69 0.74
CA ALA A 357 3.80 -19.80 -0.38
C ALA A 357 3.83 -18.32 0.03
N PHE A 358 3.20 -17.98 1.16
CA PHE A 358 3.20 -16.64 1.72
C PHE A 358 4.59 -16.20 2.20
N THR A 359 5.35 -17.09 2.84
CA THR A 359 6.72 -16.80 3.27
C THR A 359 7.62 -16.51 2.05
N SER A 360 7.54 -17.35 1.01
CA SER A 360 8.23 -17.10 -0.26
C SER A 360 7.82 -15.78 -0.91
N PHE A 361 6.55 -15.38 -0.78
CA PHE A 361 6.07 -14.09 -1.28
C PHE A 361 6.70 -12.92 -0.52
N LEU A 362 6.73 -12.96 0.81
CA LEU A 362 7.41 -11.94 1.61
C LEU A 362 8.90 -11.85 1.29
N GLU A 363 9.59 -12.98 1.18
CA GLU A 363 11.00 -13.04 0.80
C GLU A 363 11.24 -12.38 -0.56
N SER A 364 10.41 -12.68 -1.57
CA SER A 364 10.54 -12.08 -2.90
C SER A 364 10.42 -10.54 -2.86
N ILE A 365 9.54 -10.00 -2.02
CA ILE A 365 9.37 -8.56 -1.80
C ILE A 365 10.63 -7.97 -1.15
N LEU A 366 11.19 -8.64 -0.14
CA LEU A 366 12.41 -8.20 0.53
C LEU A 366 13.61 -8.17 -0.43
N PHE A 367 13.76 -9.20 -1.27
CA PHE A 367 14.84 -9.24 -2.25
C PHE A 367 14.68 -8.18 -3.34
N LEU A 368 13.47 -7.97 -3.87
CA LEU A 368 13.19 -6.89 -4.81
C LEU A 368 13.49 -5.52 -4.18
N SER A 369 13.05 -5.31 -2.94
CA SER A 369 13.28 -4.07 -2.18
C SER A 369 14.76 -3.80 -1.97
N TYR A 370 15.53 -4.81 -1.56
CA TYR A 370 16.98 -4.73 -1.40
C TYR A 370 17.66 -4.39 -2.73
N TYR A 371 17.28 -5.05 -3.83
CA TYR A 371 17.81 -4.79 -5.16
C TYR A 371 17.57 -3.33 -5.59
N VAL A 372 16.34 -2.83 -5.44
CA VAL A 372 15.98 -1.44 -5.81
C VAL A 372 16.72 -0.42 -4.92
N LEU A 373 16.85 -0.67 -3.62
CA LEU A 373 17.63 0.22 -2.74
C LEU A 373 19.12 0.22 -3.11
N LYS A 374 19.71 -0.94 -3.40
CA LYS A 374 21.12 -1.08 -3.76
C LYS A 374 21.42 -0.33 -5.06
N THR A 375 20.57 -0.52 -6.07
CA THR A 375 20.74 0.09 -7.41
C THR A 375 20.41 1.59 -7.40
N SER A 376 19.49 2.05 -6.54
CA SER A 376 19.12 3.47 -6.51
C SER A 376 20.24 4.42 -6.05
N ARG A 377 21.23 3.92 -5.30
CA ARG A 377 22.37 4.71 -4.81
C ARG A 377 23.17 5.45 -5.89
N LYS A 378 23.09 5.00 -7.15
CA LYS A 378 23.81 5.61 -8.28
C LYS A 378 22.99 6.67 -9.03
N LEU A 379 21.76 6.95 -8.59
CA LEU A 379 20.80 7.77 -9.33
C LEU A 379 20.67 9.18 -8.78
N SER A 380 19.79 9.98 -9.38
CA SER A 380 19.44 11.29 -8.84
C SER A 380 18.75 11.17 -7.47
N LEU A 381 18.88 12.20 -6.63
CA LEU A 381 18.27 12.22 -5.30
C LEU A 381 16.75 12.02 -5.33
N ASP A 382 16.06 12.51 -6.36
CA ASP A 382 14.61 12.32 -6.52
C ASP A 382 14.28 10.83 -6.73
N GLN A 383 15.03 10.14 -7.60
CA GLN A 383 14.85 8.70 -7.85
C GLN A 383 15.17 7.87 -6.60
N GLN A 384 16.17 8.28 -5.82
CA GLN A 384 16.50 7.68 -4.53
C GLN A 384 15.37 7.89 -3.51
N ALA A 385 14.81 9.09 -3.42
CA ALA A 385 13.67 9.37 -2.54
C ALA A 385 12.46 8.52 -2.88
N THR A 386 12.13 8.38 -4.17
CA THR A 386 11.05 7.50 -4.62
C THR A 386 11.33 6.04 -4.24
N ALA A 387 12.55 5.53 -4.46
CA ALA A 387 12.92 4.16 -4.11
C ALA A 387 12.84 3.88 -2.60
N VAL A 388 13.42 4.76 -1.77
CA VAL A 388 13.37 4.63 -0.30
C VAL A 388 11.93 4.71 0.19
N GLY A 389 11.17 5.70 -0.30
CA GLY A 389 9.77 5.89 0.07
C GLY A 389 8.90 4.67 -0.25
N LEU A 390 9.05 4.08 -1.43
CA LEU A 390 8.32 2.88 -1.84
C LEU A 390 8.70 1.66 -0.99
N VAL A 391 10.00 1.40 -0.79
CA VAL A 391 10.45 0.25 0.00
C VAL A 391 10.00 0.36 1.44
N PHE A 392 10.19 1.52 2.07
CA PHE A 392 9.82 1.71 3.46
C PHE A 392 8.30 1.74 3.62
N GLY A 393 7.58 2.20 2.60
CA GLY A 393 6.12 2.10 2.54
C GLY A 393 5.61 0.67 2.46
N ILE A 394 6.21 -0.18 1.62
CA ILE A 394 5.87 -1.61 1.53
C ILE A 394 6.20 -2.34 2.83
N LEU A 395 7.38 -2.07 3.42
CA LEU A 395 7.75 -2.64 4.72
C LEU A 395 6.77 -2.19 5.81
N SER A 396 6.39 -0.90 5.82
CA SER A 396 5.36 -0.40 6.72
C SER A 396 4.06 -1.17 6.55
N TYR A 397 3.59 -1.37 5.32
CA TYR A 397 2.37 -2.14 5.04
C TYR A 397 2.46 -3.59 5.55
N ILE A 398 3.59 -4.27 5.34
CA ILE A 398 3.82 -5.65 5.79
C ILE A 398 3.78 -5.73 7.32
N PHE A 399 4.49 -4.83 8.02
CA PHE A 399 4.50 -4.80 9.48
C PHE A 399 3.12 -4.46 10.05
N SER A 400 2.43 -3.50 9.43
CA SER A 400 1.08 -3.09 9.77
C SER A 400 0.08 -4.25 9.72
N ASN A 401 0.25 -5.16 8.76
CA ASN A 401 -0.60 -6.35 8.62
C ASN A 401 -0.34 -7.46 9.64
N GLN A 402 0.80 -7.46 10.34
CA GLN A 402 1.11 -8.51 11.32
C GLN A 402 0.19 -8.48 12.55
N LEU A 403 -0.47 -7.35 12.81
CA LEU A 403 -1.24 -7.11 14.04
C LEU A 403 -2.61 -6.48 13.77
N SER A 404 -3.02 -6.39 12.50
CA SER A 404 -4.27 -5.74 12.09
C SER A 404 -5.04 -6.67 11.17
N ASP A 405 -5.01 -6.44 9.86
CA ASP A 405 -5.99 -6.94 8.87
C ASP A 405 -5.57 -8.22 8.14
N SER A 406 -4.37 -8.75 8.43
CA SER A 406 -3.85 -10.02 7.88
C SER A 406 -3.96 -10.16 6.34
N PHE A 407 -3.69 -9.08 5.60
CA PHE A 407 -3.82 -9.00 4.13
C PHE A 407 -5.28 -9.13 3.63
N GLY A 408 -6.23 -8.61 4.40
CA GLY A 408 -7.64 -8.47 4.02
C GLY A 408 -7.88 -7.64 2.76
N GLY A 409 -9.04 -7.87 2.12
CA GLY A 409 -9.33 -7.40 0.76
C GLY A 409 -9.31 -5.88 0.55
N THR A 410 -9.62 -5.06 1.56
CA THR A 410 -9.74 -3.59 1.37
C THR A 410 -8.42 -2.87 1.21
N THR A 411 -7.36 -3.36 1.85
CA THR A 411 -6.05 -2.69 1.85
C THR A 411 -5.05 -3.34 0.90
N LEU A 412 -5.31 -4.57 0.47
CA LEU A 412 -4.43 -5.33 -0.43
C LEU A 412 -4.18 -4.64 -1.79
N PRO A 413 -5.14 -3.95 -2.43
CA PRO A 413 -4.88 -3.18 -3.64
C PRO A 413 -3.77 -2.12 -3.51
N LEU A 414 -3.63 -1.51 -2.33
CA LEU A 414 -2.55 -0.55 -2.08
C LEU A 414 -1.18 -1.23 -2.17
N LEU A 415 -1.03 -2.41 -1.57
CA LEU A 415 0.22 -3.17 -1.65
C LEU A 415 0.57 -3.47 -3.10
N TRP A 416 -0.41 -3.93 -3.91
CA TRP A 416 -0.18 -4.23 -5.31
C TRP A 416 0.26 -3.01 -6.12
N VAL A 417 -0.33 -1.84 -5.85
CA VAL A 417 0.08 -0.58 -6.49
C VAL A 417 1.51 -0.20 -6.07
N LEU A 418 1.85 -0.29 -4.78
CA LEU A 418 3.20 0.02 -4.30
C LEU A 418 4.24 -0.95 -4.86
N LEU A 419 3.94 -2.25 -4.93
CA LEU A 419 4.80 -3.26 -5.54
C LEU A 419 4.96 -3.02 -7.05
N GLY A 420 3.88 -2.70 -7.75
CA GLY A 420 3.93 -2.35 -9.18
C GLY A 420 4.82 -1.13 -9.44
N LEU A 421 4.69 -0.08 -8.62
CA LEU A 421 5.57 1.09 -8.67
C LEU A 421 7.04 0.74 -8.37
N LEU A 422 7.29 -0.13 -7.38
CA LEU A 422 8.63 -0.58 -7.03
C LEU A 422 9.28 -1.38 -8.17
N MET A 423 8.52 -2.28 -8.81
CA MET A 423 8.96 -3.03 -9.98
C MET A 423 9.27 -2.11 -11.16
N ALA A 424 8.36 -1.19 -11.47
CA ALA A 424 8.56 -0.20 -12.54
C ALA A 424 9.81 0.66 -12.28
N GLN A 425 10.01 1.09 -11.03
CA GLN A 425 11.21 1.80 -10.62
C GLN A 425 12.45 0.94 -10.86
N GLY A 426 12.47 -0.30 -10.37
CA GLY A 426 13.60 -1.21 -10.56
C GLY A 426 13.97 -1.43 -12.03
N THR A 427 12.98 -1.58 -12.91
CA THR A 427 13.19 -1.73 -14.36
C THR A 427 13.82 -0.47 -14.96
N GLN A 428 13.35 0.71 -14.57
CA GLN A 428 13.93 1.99 -14.97
C GLN A 428 15.39 2.15 -14.48
N LEU A 429 15.71 1.69 -13.26
CA LEU A 429 17.06 1.83 -12.71
C LEU A 429 18.10 1.08 -13.53
N PHE A 430 17.76 -0.11 -14.02
CA PHE A 430 18.70 -0.88 -14.81
C PHE A 430 18.97 -0.24 -16.18
N MET A 431 17.91 0.16 -16.90
CA MET A 431 18.06 0.72 -18.25
C MET A 431 18.98 1.93 -18.28
N LYS A 432 18.96 2.73 -17.21
CA LYS A 432 19.88 3.87 -17.06
C LYS A 432 21.30 3.43 -16.71
N SER A 433 21.47 2.45 -15.83
CA SER A 433 22.80 1.93 -15.44
C SER A 433 23.54 1.14 -16.51
N SER A 434 22.86 0.70 -17.58
CA SER A 434 23.47 0.00 -18.72
C SER A 434 23.95 0.95 -19.83
N LEU A 435 23.62 2.24 -19.72
CA LEU A 435 24.02 3.29 -20.67
C LEU A 435 25.22 4.11 -20.17
N ASP A 436 25.54 4.01 -18.88
CA ASP A 436 26.73 4.56 -18.22
C ASP A 436 27.75 3.44 -17.99
#